data_AF-A0A3M3W8C2-F1
#
_entry.id   AF-A0A3M3W8C2-F1
#
_cell.length_a   1.000
_cell.length_b   1.000
_cell.length_c   1.000
_cell.angle_alpha   90.00
_cell.angle_beta   90.00
_cell.angle_gamma   90.00
#
_symmetry.space_group_name_H-M   'P 1'
#
loop_
_entity.id
_entity.type
_entity.pdbx_description
1 polymer ?
#
loop_
_entity_poly.entity_id
_entity_poly.type
_entity_poly.pdbx_seq_one_letter_code
_entity_poly.pdbx_strand_id
1 'polypeptide(L)' 'MNESKFKPEDMPILNLDTSGTSVYEASRFLDSPETISAYIAQSMMAQDPQVLMKALAEVAKAQGVNNVAEAAGVRG' A
#
# COMPACT_ATOMS: atom_id res chain seq x y z
N MET A 1 8.06 -46.11 -1.59
CA MET A 1 7.61 -44.69 -1.70
C MET A 1 8.88 -43.87 -1.78
N ASN A 2 9.15 -43.17 -2.89
CA ASN A 2 10.32 -42.30 -3.01
C ASN A 2 9.95 -40.92 -2.49
N GLU A 3 10.59 -40.48 -1.41
CA GLU A 3 10.50 -39.12 -0.89
C GLU A 3 11.30 -38.20 -1.81
N SER A 4 10.65 -37.62 -2.81
CA SER A 4 11.23 -36.55 -3.62
C SER A 4 11.49 -35.33 -2.73
N LYS A 5 12.74 -35.15 -2.31
CA LYS A 5 13.19 -34.02 -1.51
C LYS A 5 13.20 -32.77 -2.38
N PHE A 6 12.33 -31.81 -2.08
CA PHE A 6 12.30 -30.51 -2.74
C PHE A 6 13.67 -29.82 -2.69
N LYS A 7 14.14 -29.28 -3.81
CA LYS A 7 15.36 -28.46 -3.88
C LYS A 7 15.03 -27.04 -4.35
N PRO A 8 15.49 -25.99 -3.65
CA PRO A 8 15.22 -24.60 -4.03
C PRO A 8 15.84 -24.23 -5.38
N GLU A 9 16.98 -24.84 -5.72
CA GLU A 9 17.67 -24.65 -7.00
C GLU A 9 16.88 -25.14 -8.23
N ASP A 10 15.90 -26.03 -8.02
CA ASP A 10 14.99 -26.50 -9.08
C ASP A 10 13.77 -25.58 -9.25
N MET A 11 13.63 -24.51 -8.45
CA MET A 11 12.55 -23.53 -8.64
C MET A 11 12.81 -22.71 -9.92
N PRO A 12 11.87 -22.65 -10.86
CA PRO A 12 12.02 -21.81 -12.04
C PRO A 12 12.06 -20.34 -11.64
N ILE A 13 12.95 -19.56 -12.26
CA ILE A 13 12.87 -18.10 -12.20
C ILE A 13 11.57 -17.68 -12.90
N LEU A 14 10.68 -17.04 -12.15
CA LEU A 14 9.42 -16.57 -12.68
C LEU A 14 9.65 -15.25 -13.43
N ASN A 15 9.59 -15.30 -14.76
CA ASN A 15 9.57 -14.10 -15.60
C ASN A 15 8.13 -13.54 -15.62
N LEU A 16 7.81 -12.65 -14.69
CA LEU A 16 6.49 -11.99 -14.65
C LEU A 16 6.49 -10.75 -15.54
N ASP A 17 5.47 -10.64 -16.38
CA ASP A 17 5.14 -9.37 -17.01
C ASP A 17 4.50 -8.44 -15.98
N THR A 18 5.22 -7.38 -15.61
CA THR A 18 4.76 -6.35 -14.66
C THR A 18 4.33 -5.07 -15.35
N SER A 19 4.32 -5.02 -16.69
CA SER A 19 4.00 -3.82 -17.47
C SER A 19 2.58 -3.29 -17.22
N GLY A 20 1.65 -4.17 -16.85
CA GLY A 20 0.27 -3.81 -16.46
C GLY A 20 0.10 -3.41 -14.99
N THR A 21 1.19 -3.35 -14.21
CA THR A 21 1.13 -3.02 -12.78
C THR A 21 1.60 -1.60 -12.52
N SER A 22 1.06 -0.99 -11.46
CA SER A 22 1.53 0.31 -10.96
C SER A 22 2.11 0.15 -9.56
N VAL A 23 3.01 1.05 -9.19
CA VAL A 23 3.48 1.16 -7.80
C VAL A 23 2.29 1.39 -6.88
N TYR A 24 2.23 0.63 -5.80
CA TYR A 24 1.22 0.79 -4.78
C TYR A 24 1.49 2.04 -3.94
N GLU A 25 0.46 2.88 -3.77
CA GLU A 25 0.50 4.06 -2.91
C GLU A 25 -0.75 4.08 -2.04
N ALA A 26 -0.58 4.01 -0.72
CA ALA A 26 -1.70 3.91 0.23
C ALA A 26 -2.59 5.16 0.18
N SER A 27 -1.98 6.34 0.06
CA SER A 27 -2.63 7.64 -0.07
C SER A 27 -3.74 7.71 -1.13
N ARG A 28 -3.69 6.90 -2.19
CA ARG A 28 -4.73 6.84 -3.22
C ARG A 28 -6.05 6.25 -2.74
N PHE A 29 -6.03 5.52 -1.63
CA PHE A 29 -7.17 4.82 -1.06
C PHE A 29 -7.62 5.43 0.28
N LEU A 30 -6.92 6.46 0.78
CA LEU A 30 -7.26 7.17 2.01
C LEU A 30 -8.27 8.29 1.71
N ASP A 31 -9.41 7.91 1.16
CA ASP A 31 -10.43 8.81 0.61
C ASP A 31 -11.60 9.11 1.57
N SER A 32 -11.71 8.33 2.64
CA SER A 32 -12.81 8.32 3.59
C SER A 32 -12.32 8.31 5.04
N PRO A 33 -13.04 8.99 5.97
CA PRO A 33 -12.68 9.01 7.38
C PRO A 33 -12.53 7.62 8.01
N GLU A 34 -13.38 6.67 7.61
CA GLU A 34 -13.38 5.29 8.09
C GLU A 34 -12.10 4.57 7.68
N THR A 35 -11.70 4.70 6.40
CA THR A 35 -10.49 4.06 5.86
C THR A 35 -9.23 4.66 6.49
N ILE A 36 -9.18 5.99 6.66
CA ILE A 36 -8.09 6.68 7.34
C ILE A 36 -7.96 6.18 8.78
N SER A 37 -9.08 6.09 9.51
CA SER A 37 -9.10 5.66 10.91
C SER A 37 -8.63 4.21 11.07
N ALA A 38 -9.12 3.31 10.21
CA ALA A 38 -8.69 1.92 10.19
C ALA A 38 -7.19 1.78 9.88
N TYR A 39 -6.69 2.54 8.91
CA TYR A 39 -5.28 2.52 8.52
C TYR A 39 -4.35 2.98 9.65
N ILE A 40 -4.70 4.07 10.34
CA ILE A 40 -3.95 4.56 11.51
C ILE A 40 -4.01 3.53 12.65
N ALA A 41 -5.19 2.98 12.96
CA ALA A 41 -5.34 1.99 14.03
C ALA A 41 -4.45 0.75 13.78
N GLN A 42 -4.43 0.22 12.56
CA GLN A 42 -3.55 -0.89 12.18
C GLN A 42 -2.06 -0.53 12.34
N SER A 43 -1.67 0.68 11.94
CA SER A 43 -0.28 1.15 12.09
C SER A 43 0.17 1.23 13.55
N MET A 44 -0.74 1.55 14.48
CA MET A 44 -0.46 1.58 15.93
C MET A 44 -0.26 0.17 16.50
N MET A 45 -0.96 -0.84 15.97
CA MET A 45 -0.84 -2.24 16.42
C MET A 45 0.53 -2.84 16.08
N ALA A 46 1.24 -2.30 15.08
CA ALA A 46 2.56 -2.74 14.69
C ALA A 46 3.65 -2.46 15.76
N GLN A 47 3.35 -1.64 16.78
CA GLN A 47 4.28 -1.27 17.86
C GLN A 47 5.62 -0.68 17.36
N ASP A 48 5.66 -0.21 16.12
CA ASP A 48 6.80 0.48 15.52
C ASP A 48 6.40 1.94 15.23
N PRO A 49 6.98 2.92 15.94
CA PRO A 49 6.73 4.34 15.70
C PRO A 49 7.00 4.79 14.26
N GLN A 50 7.91 4.14 13.54
CA GLN A 50 8.18 4.45 12.13
C GLN A 50 7.02 4.06 11.23
N VAL A 51 6.30 2.97 11.55
CA VAL A 51 5.11 2.54 10.81
C VAL A 51 3.98 3.55 10.99
N LEU A 52 3.75 4.01 12.23
CA LEU A 52 2.75 5.06 12.50
C LEU A 52 3.10 6.37 11.80
N MET A 53 4.38 6.78 11.84
CA MET A 53 4.82 8.02 11.17
C MET A 53 4.64 7.96 9.65
N LYS A 54 4.93 6.81 9.02
CA LYS A 54 4.64 6.58 7.59
C LYS A 54 3.15 6.63 7.30
N ALA A 55 2.32 6.05 8.17
CA ALA A 55 0.87 6.08 7.99
C ALA A 55 0.32 7.52 8.02
N LEU A 56 0.80 8.35 8.96
CA LEU A 56 0.45 9.77 9.04
C LEU A 56 0.90 10.55 7.80
N ALA A 57 2.09 10.27 7.26
CA ALA A 57 2.59 10.90 6.03
C ALA A 57 1.71 10.56 4.81
N GLU A 58 1.26 9.31 4.68
CA GLU A 58 0.35 8.90 3.61
C GLU A 58 -1.02 9.57 3.73
N VAL A 59 -1.56 9.74 4.95
CA VAL A 59 -2.81 10.48 5.19
C VAL A 59 -2.66 11.95 4.76
N ALA A 60 -1.54 12.59 5.13
CA ALA A 60 -1.27 13.97 4.72
C ALA A 60 -1.15 14.12 3.19
N LYS A 61 -0.50 13.16 2.53
CA LYS A 61 -0.42 13.11 1.06
C LYS A 61 -1.81 12.99 0.43
N ALA A 62 -2.66 12.09 0.94
CA ALA A 62 -4.03 11.91 0.44
C ALA A 62 -4.87 13.18 0.54
N GLN A 63 -4.81 13.87 1.68
CA GLN A 63 -5.52 15.14 1.89
C GLN A 63 -5.02 16.24 0.96
N GLY A 64 -3.69 16.36 0.79
CA GLY A 64 -3.11 17.32 -0.15
C GLY A 64 -3.55 17.08 -1.60
N VAL A 65 -3.55 15.82 -2.05
CA VAL A 65 -4.01 15.44 -3.39
C VAL A 65 -5.50 15.76 -3.58
N ASN A 66 -6.33 15.47 -2.57
CA ASN A 66 -7.77 15.78 -2.60
C ASN A 66 -8.02 17.29 -2.73
N ASN A 67 -7.29 18.11 -1.97
CA ASN A 67 -7.41 19.57 -2.03
C ASN A 67 -7.02 20.12 -3.41
N VAL A 68 -5.96 19.56 -4.03
CA VAL A 68 -5.55 19.93 -5.39
C VAL A 68 -6.60 19.50 -6.43
N ALA A 69 -7.18 18.31 -6.30
CA ALA A 69 -8.21 17.82 -7.21
C ALA A 69 -9.51 18.63 -7.13
N GLU A 70 -9.90 19.06 -5.92
CA GLU A 70 -11.04 19.95 -5.69
C GLU A 70 -10.78 21.33 -6.31
N ALA A 71 -9.60 21.92 -6.05
CA ALA A 71 -9.22 23.21 -6.64
C ALA A 71 -9.13 23.17 -8.18
N ALA A 72 -8.78 22.02 -8.76
CA ALA A 72 -8.73 21.81 -10.20
C ALA A 72 -10.10 21.43 -10.81
N GLY A 73 -11.17 21.32 -10.02
CA GLY A 73 -12.53 21.02 -10.50
C GLY A 73 -12.69 19.59 -11.03
N VAL A 74 -11.80 18.67 -10.66
CA VAL A 74 -11.77 17.28 -11.17
C VAL A 74 -12.46 16.29 -10.22
N ARG A 75 -12.87 16.76 -9.03
CA ARG A 75 -13.77 16.05 -8.12
C ARG A 75 -15.21 16.54 -8.37
N GLY A 76 -16.00 15.71 -9.05
CA GLY A 76 -17.43 15.89 -9.29
C GLY A 76 -18.13 14.53 -9.28
#